data_AF-A0A915NBT4-F1
#
_entry.id   AF-A0A915NBT4-F1
#
_cell.length_a   1.000
_cell.length_b   1.000
_cell.length_c   1.000
_cell.angle_alpha   90.00
_cell.angle_beta   90.00
_cell.angle_gamma   90.00
#
_symmetry.space_group_name_H-M   'P 1'
#
loop_
_entity.id
_entity.type
_entity.pdbx_description
1 polymer ?
#
loop_
_entity_poly.entity_id
_entity_poly.type
_entity_poly.pdbx_seq_one_letter_code
_entity_poly.pdbx_strand_id
1 'polypeptide(L)'
;MKSNYENDEEFRKYTRSLAALSFIRPERVSDFYDILREASPPPTHKIFDYFRRTYIVRDNGAQPLFPVATWNHYQSVLENMLIIVLKEEERIAQDRIRTYELDPTLGLTMRSRRKQYMDNDRAIRTLVVNFDANANPTPEQVINHLRALQYRLASNGFDNWDN
;
A
#
# COMPACT_ATOMS: atom_id res chain seq x y z
N MET A 1 -20.32 4.96 14.28
CA MET A 1 -19.07 4.73 13.52
C MET A 1 -18.01 5.77 13.85
N LYS A 2 -18.28 7.08 13.66
CA LYS A 2 -17.31 8.16 13.95
C LYS A 2 -16.78 8.12 15.40
N SER A 3 -17.68 8.01 16.38
CA SER A 3 -17.34 7.89 17.81
C SER A 3 -16.49 6.68 18.19
N ASN A 4 -16.54 5.55 17.45
CA ASN A 4 -15.69 4.40 17.75
C ASN A 4 -14.33 4.55 17.06
N TYR A 5 -14.30 5.13 15.86
CA TYR A 5 -13.04 5.33 15.13
C TYR A 5 -12.10 6.32 15.83
N GLU A 6 -12.65 7.36 16.45
CA GLU A 6 -11.88 8.40 17.14
C GLU A 6 -11.40 7.95 18.53
N ASN A 7 -12.18 7.14 19.24
CA ASN A 7 -11.95 6.80 20.65
C ASN A 7 -11.42 5.38 20.88
N ASP A 8 -11.40 4.52 19.84
CA ASP A 8 -10.90 3.15 19.93
C ASP A 8 -9.73 2.94 18.95
N GLU A 9 -8.52 2.91 19.49
CA GLU A 9 -7.29 2.73 18.73
C GLU A 9 -7.23 1.37 18.04
N GLU A 10 -7.69 0.30 18.69
CA GLU A 10 -7.72 -1.04 18.12
C GLU A 10 -8.70 -1.09 16.93
N PHE A 11 -9.89 -0.50 17.10
CA PHE A 11 -10.87 -0.40 16.02
C PHE A 11 -10.28 0.30 14.78
N ARG A 12 -9.63 1.44 15.00
CA ARG A 12 -8.99 2.22 13.93
C ARG A 12 -7.86 1.45 13.26
N LYS A 13 -7.05 0.73 14.04
CA LYS A 13 -5.95 -0.10 13.55
C LYS A 13 -6.44 -1.19 12.60
N TYR A 14 -7.40 -2.02 13.03
CA TYR A 14 -7.95 -3.09 12.18
C TYR A 14 -8.69 -2.56 10.95
N THR A 15 -9.43 -1.46 11.10
CA THR A 15 -10.12 -0.82 9.98
C THR A 15 -9.12 -0.32 8.92
N ARG A 16 -7.99 0.27 9.34
CA ARG A 16 -6.94 0.74 8.42
C ARG A 16 -6.16 -0.42 7.78
N SER A 17 -6.00 -1.54 8.47
CA SER A 17 -5.36 -2.75 7.90
C SER A 17 -6.10 -3.30 6.68
N LEU A 18 -7.41 -3.07 6.54
CA LEU A 18 -8.16 -3.45 5.34
C LEU A 18 -7.61 -2.77 4.08
N ALA A 19 -7.17 -1.51 4.17
CA ALA A 19 -6.57 -0.81 3.03
C ALA A 19 -5.23 -1.44 2.60
N ALA A 20 -4.48 -2.02 3.55
CA ALA A 20 -3.21 -2.67 3.27
C ALA A 20 -3.38 -3.95 2.43
N LEU A 21 -4.57 -4.56 2.40
CA LEU A 21 -4.87 -5.73 1.54
C LEU A 21 -4.70 -5.42 0.05
N SER A 22 -4.77 -4.15 -0.36
CA SER A 22 -4.54 -3.74 -1.75
C SER A 22 -3.12 -4.02 -2.23
N PHE A 23 -2.16 -4.21 -1.32
CA PHE A 23 -0.75 -4.47 -1.64
C PHE A 23 -0.37 -5.95 -1.54
N ILE A 24 -1.33 -6.83 -1.29
CA ILE A 24 -1.13 -8.28 -1.24
C ILE A 24 -1.41 -8.88 -2.61
N ARG A 25 -0.73 -9.98 -2.96
CA ARG A 25 -1.05 -10.77 -4.16
C ARG A 25 -2.56 -11.04 -4.25
N PRO A 26 -3.20 -10.79 -5.41
CA PRO A 26 -4.65 -10.93 -5.56
C PRO A 26 -5.20 -12.28 -5.09
N GLU A 27 -4.45 -13.36 -5.33
CA GLU A 27 -4.84 -14.74 -5.01
C GLU A 27 -4.84 -15.01 -3.50
N ARG A 28 -4.11 -14.21 -2.71
CA ARG A 28 -3.96 -14.37 -1.26
C ARG A 28 -4.82 -13.39 -0.46
N VAL A 29 -5.50 -12.46 -1.12
CA VAL A 29 -6.31 -11.42 -0.47
C VAL A 29 -7.39 -12.04 0.42
N SER A 30 -8.05 -13.11 -0.03
CA SER A 30 -9.10 -13.78 0.75
C SER A 30 -8.55 -14.40 2.03
N ASP A 31 -7.47 -15.17 1.93
CA ASP A 31 -6.83 -15.83 3.08
C ASP A 31 -6.39 -14.79 4.13
N PHE A 32 -5.84 -13.67 3.67
CA PHE A 32 -5.30 -12.64 4.54
C PHE A 32 -6.41 -11.82 5.19
N TYR A 33 -7.50 -11.62 4.47
CA TYR A 33 -8.71 -11.07 5.03
C TYR A 33 -9.27 -11.97 6.14
N ASP A 34 -9.34 -13.29 5.95
CA ASP A 34 -9.88 -14.21 6.94
C ASP A 34 -9.03 -14.23 8.22
N ILE A 35 -7.69 -14.26 8.08
CA ILE A 35 -6.76 -14.12 9.20
C ILE A 35 -6.97 -12.79 9.96
N LEU A 36 -7.10 -11.69 9.22
CA LEU A 36 -7.32 -10.37 9.82
C LEU A 36 -8.69 -10.29 10.50
N ARG A 37 -9.72 -10.89 9.92
CA ARG A 37 -11.09 -10.95 10.44
C ARG A 37 -11.15 -11.72 11.75
N GLU A 38 -10.47 -12.86 11.83
CA GLU A 38 -10.41 -13.69 13.03
C GLU A 38 -9.71 -12.97 14.19
N ALA A 39 -8.64 -12.23 13.90
CA ALA A 39 -7.92 -11.43 14.90
C ALA A 39 -8.65 -10.12 15.28
N SER A 40 -9.65 -9.70 14.51
CA SER A 40 -10.29 -8.39 14.68
C SER A 40 -11.30 -8.34 15.84
N PRO A 41 -11.34 -7.25 16.62
CA PRO A 41 -12.24 -7.13 17.77
C PRO A 41 -13.70 -6.96 17.31
N PRO A 42 -14.70 -7.47 18.06
CA PRO A 42 -16.12 -7.47 17.70
C PRO A 42 -16.68 -6.14 17.13
N PRO A 43 -16.29 -4.96 17.64
CA PRO A 43 -16.80 -3.70 17.11
C PRO A 43 -16.49 -3.48 15.62
N THR A 44 -15.38 -4.02 15.10
CA THR A 44 -14.93 -3.86 13.71
C THR A 44 -15.66 -4.75 12.72
N HIS A 45 -16.34 -5.79 13.21
CA HIS A 45 -16.91 -6.88 12.41
C HIS A 45 -17.83 -6.37 11.30
N LYS A 46 -18.67 -5.36 11.57
CA LYS A 46 -19.57 -4.77 10.56
C LYS A 46 -18.83 -4.16 9.36
N ILE A 47 -17.66 -3.56 9.57
CA ILE A 47 -16.84 -2.99 8.48
C ILE A 47 -16.24 -4.10 7.66
N PHE A 48 -15.72 -5.13 8.32
CA PHE A 48 -15.15 -6.29 7.66
C PHE A 48 -16.20 -6.99 6.80
N ASP A 49 -17.39 -7.24 7.33
CA ASP A 49 -18.46 -7.89 6.60
C ASP A 49 -18.90 -7.07 5.37
N TYR A 50 -18.94 -5.73 5.51
CA TYR A 50 -19.15 -4.83 4.37
C TYR A 50 -18.01 -4.91 3.34
N PHE A 51 -16.76 -4.90 3.78
CA PHE A 51 -15.59 -5.00 2.91
C PHE A 51 -15.60 -6.31 2.12
N ARG A 52 -15.84 -7.45 2.79
CA ARG A 52 -15.94 -8.77 2.17
C ARG A 52 -16.96 -8.78 1.05
N ARG A 53 -18.18 -8.32 1.33
CA ARG A 53 -19.28 -8.27 0.35
C ARG A 53 -18.97 -7.36 -0.84
N THR A 54 -18.24 -6.28 -0.60
CA THR A 54 -17.96 -5.27 -1.62
C THR A 54 -16.80 -5.69 -2.54
N TYR A 55 -15.74 -6.27 -1.98
CA TYR A 55 -14.44 -6.41 -2.65
C TYR A 55 -13.90 -7.84 -2.75
N ILE A 56 -14.39 -8.79 -1.95
CA ILE A 56 -13.87 -10.17 -1.90
C ILE A 56 -14.89 -11.15 -2.46
N VAL A 57 -16.01 -11.32 -1.77
CA VAL A 57 -17.05 -12.29 -2.14
C VAL A 57 -18.39 -11.88 -1.52
N ARG A 58 -19.46 -11.99 -2.31
CA ARG A 58 -20.83 -11.74 -1.83
C ARG A 58 -21.43 -12.97 -1.17
N ASP A 59 -22.58 -12.78 -0.52
CA ASP A 59 -23.34 -13.88 0.06
C ASP A 59 -23.59 -14.97 -1.00
N ASN A 60 -23.53 -16.24 -0.60
CA ASN A 60 -23.65 -17.43 -1.47
C ASN A 60 -22.53 -17.62 -2.50
N GLY A 61 -21.36 -16.99 -2.32
CA GLY A 61 -20.20 -17.19 -3.21
C GLY A 61 -20.29 -16.40 -4.52
N ALA A 62 -21.25 -15.47 -4.63
CA ALA A 62 -21.36 -14.60 -5.80
C ALA A 62 -20.17 -13.64 -5.91
N GLN A 63 -19.90 -13.19 -7.14
CA GLN A 63 -18.84 -12.23 -7.46
C GLN A 63 -18.97 -10.94 -6.62
N PRO A 64 -17.85 -10.34 -6.18
CA PRO A 64 -17.86 -9.05 -5.48
C PRO A 64 -18.46 -7.94 -6.35
N LEU A 65 -18.90 -6.86 -5.71
CA LEU A 65 -19.39 -5.67 -6.44
C LEU A 65 -18.25 -5.02 -7.25
N PHE A 66 -17.04 -5.03 -6.71
CA PHE A 66 -15.84 -4.55 -7.37
C PHE A 66 -14.78 -5.66 -7.36
N PRO A 67 -14.39 -6.21 -8.52
CA PRO A 67 -13.38 -7.26 -8.62
C PRO A 67 -12.03 -6.83 -8.01
N VAL A 68 -11.28 -7.79 -7.44
CA VAL A 68 -9.96 -7.51 -6.82
C VAL A 68 -9.01 -6.71 -7.74
N ALA A 69 -9.01 -7.03 -9.04
CA ALA A 69 -8.19 -6.34 -10.03
C ALA A 69 -8.48 -4.83 -10.17
N THR A 70 -9.64 -4.33 -9.74
CA THR A 70 -9.98 -2.91 -9.88
C THR A 70 -9.39 -2.04 -8.77
N TRP A 71 -8.99 -2.63 -7.65
CA TRP A 71 -8.52 -1.89 -6.46
C TRP A 71 -7.19 -2.42 -5.89
N ASN A 72 -6.72 -3.58 -6.35
CA ASN A 72 -5.44 -4.12 -5.94
C ASN A 72 -4.28 -3.39 -6.65
N HIS A 73 -3.28 -3.00 -5.87
CA HIS A 73 -2.10 -2.24 -6.28
C HIS A 73 -0.81 -3.07 -6.24
N TYR A 74 -0.89 -4.38 -5.97
CA TYR A 74 0.27 -5.27 -5.90
C TYR A 74 1.17 -5.13 -7.13
N GLN A 75 0.58 -5.38 -8.31
CA GLN A 75 1.32 -5.32 -9.57
C GLN A 75 1.84 -3.90 -9.85
N SER A 76 1.02 -2.88 -9.56
CA SER A 76 1.43 -1.49 -9.69
C SER A 76 2.61 -1.12 -8.80
N VAL A 77 2.76 -1.67 -7.59
CA VAL A 77 3.94 -1.43 -6.74
C VAL A 77 5.20 -2.08 -7.33
N LEU A 78 5.04 -3.24 -7.96
CA LEU A 78 6.15 -3.92 -8.63
C LEU A 78 6.56 -3.17 -9.92
N GLU A 79 5.59 -2.70 -10.70
CA GLU A 79 5.78 -2.09 -12.02
C GLU A 79 6.06 -0.58 -11.98
N ASN A 80 5.31 0.21 -11.21
CA ASN A 80 5.42 1.67 -11.21
C ASN A 80 6.81 2.12 -10.77
N MET A 81 7.48 1.40 -9.87
CA MET A 81 8.84 1.78 -9.50
C MET A 81 9.86 1.44 -10.60
N LEU A 82 9.63 0.40 -11.41
CA LEU A 82 10.46 0.12 -12.58
C LEU A 82 10.32 1.25 -13.61
N ILE A 83 9.10 1.67 -13.92
CA ILE A 83 8.83 2.75 -14.89
C ILE A 83 9.34 4.09 -14.34
N ILE A 84 9.17 4.39 -13.06
CA ILE A 84 9.69 5.63 -12.45
C ILE A 84 11.22 5.63 -12.41
N VAL A 85 11.87 4.52 -12.05
CA VAL A 85 13.34 4.42 -12.03
C VAL A 85 13.89 4.52 -13.45
N LEU A 86 13.32 3.81 -14.42
CA LEU A 86 13.76 3.87 -15.82
C LEU A 86 13.54 5.26 -16.42
N LYS A 87 12.39 5.90 -16.17
CA LYS A 87 12.14 7.28 -16.61
C LYS A 87 13.05 8.28 -15.93
N GLU A 88 13.38 8.07 -14.66
CA GLU A 88 14.30 8.96 -13.95
C GLU A 88 15.74 8.76 -14.42
N GLU A 89 16.19 7.53 -14.70
CA GLU A 89 17.50 7.29 -15.31
C GLU A 89 17.61 7.86 -16.72
N GLU A 90 16.58 7.64 -17.56
CA GLU A 90 16.52 8.19 -18.92
C GLU A 90 16.50 9.73 -18.90
N ARG A 91 15.72 10.33 -17.99
CA ARG A 91 15.68 11.78 -17.81
C ARG A 91 16.98 12.35 -17.24
N ILE A 92 17.62 11.67 -16.28
CA ILE A 92 18.94 12.07 -15.77
C ILE A 92 19.99 12.01 -16.87
N ALA A 93 19.95 10.98 -17.74
CA ALA A 93 20.86 10.88 -18.87
C ALA A 93 20.63 12.01 -19.89
N GLN A 94 19.38 12.28 -20.26
CA GLN A 94 19.03 13.35 -21.21
C GLN A 94 19.29 14.76 -20.65
N ASP A 95 18.95 15.03 -19.39
CA ASP A 95 19.21 16.31 -18.74
C ASP A 95 20.72 16.53 -18.54
N ARG A 96 21.50 15.49 -18.21
CA ARG A 96 22.98 15.59 -18.16
C ARG A 96 23.57 15.99 -19.49
N ILE A 97 23.14 15.36 -20.59
CA ILE A 97 23.64 15.64 -21.93
C ILE A 97 23.29 17.08 -22.33
N ARG A 98 22.00 17.46 -22.18
CA ARG A 98 21.52 18.78 -22.61
C ARG A 98 22.11 19.94 -21.80
N THR A 99 22.33 19.75 -20.50
CA THR A 99 22.92 20.81 -19.64
C THR A 99 24.41 20.99 -19.94
N TYR A 100 25.14 19.91 -20.21
CA TYR A 100 26.55 19.95 -20.61
C TYR A 100 26.74 20.58 -22.02
N GLU A 101 25.77 20.38 -22.91
CA GLU A 101 25.74 21.00 -24.24
C GLU A 101 25.48 22.52 -24.20
N LEU A 102 24.72 23.00 -23.22
CA LEU A 102 24.32 24.41 -23.10
C LEU A 102 25.32 25.26 -22.29
N ASP A 103 25.95 24.72 -21.26
CA ASP A 103 27.05 25.36 -20.52
C ASP A 103 27.85 24.29 -19.74
N PRO A 104 29.10 23.97 -20.16
CA PRO A 104 29.92 22.93 -19.53
C PRO A 104 30.29 23.20 -18.06
N THR A 105 30.10 24.43 -17.56
CA THR A 105 30.53 24.85 -16.23
C THR A 105 29.40 24.92 -15.19
N LEU A 106 28.14 24.79 -15.63
CA LEU A 106 26.96 24.88 -14.76
C LEU A 106 26.69 23.56 -14.02
N GLY A 107 26.77 23.60 -12.70
CA GLY A 107 26.38 22.49 -11.82
C GLY A 107 24.88 22.19 -11.91
N LEU A 108 24.55 20.95 -12.26
CA LEU A 108 23.19 20.41 -12.39
C LEU A 108 22.37 20.63 -11.09
N THR A 109 21.34 21.48 -11.11
CA THR A 109 20.36 21.52 -10.01
C THR A 109 18.94 21.21 -10.50
N MET A 110 18.44 20.03 -10.12
CA MET A 110 17.08 19.57 -10.39
C MET A 110 16.15 19.84 -9.20
N ARG A 111 14.86 20.10 -9.45
CA ARG A 111 13.80 19.84 -8.44
C ARG A 111 13.36 18.39 -8.54
N SER A 112 14.05 17.53 -7.80
CA SER A 112 13.68 16.13 -7.56
C SER A 112 12.35 16.03 -6.79
N ARG A 113 11.63 14.91 -6.94
CA ARG A 113 10.58 14.54 -5.96
C ARG A 113 11.21 14.55 -4.58
N ARG A 114 10.50 15.09 -3.57
CA ARG A 114 11.06 15.14 -2.21
C ARG A 114 11.49 13.73 -1.81
N LYS A 115 12.77 13.58 -1.47
CA LYS A 115 13.44 12.31 -1.13
C LYS A 115 12.58 11.39 -0.24
N GLN A 116 11.85 11.98 0.70
CA GLN A 116 10.91 11.29 1.60
C GLN A 116 9.88 10.40 0.89
N TYR A 117 9.34 10.80 -0.26
CA TYR A 117 8.34 10.01 -0.98
C TYR A 117 8.98 8.83 -1.71
N MET A 118 10.17 9.04 -2.28
CA MET A 118 10.94 7.97 -2.93
C MET A 118 11.37 6.90 -1.93
N ASP A 119 11.82 7.34 -0.75
CA ASP A 119 12.22 6.44 0.33
C ASP A 119 11.01 5.64 0.87
N ASN A 120 9.83 6.25 0.93
CA ASN A 120 8.60 5.56 1.36
C ASN A 120 8.13 4.51 0.35
N ASP A 121 8.11 4.86 -0.94
CA ASP A 121 7.76 3.92 -2.02
C ASP A 121 8.73 2.74 -2.01
N ARG A 122 10.04 3.01 -1.84
CA ARG A 122 11.07 1.98 -1.69
C ARG A 122 10.78 1.04 -0.52
N ALA A 123 10.43 1.60 0.64
CA ALA A 123 10.12 0.81 1.83
C ALA A 123 8.87 -0.07 1.65
N ILE A 124 7.81 0.45 1.02
CA ILE A 124 6.59 -0.33 0.73
C ILE A 124 6.91 -1.52 -0.17
N ARG A 125 7.67 -1.31 -1.25
CA ARG A 125 8.10 -2.40 -2.14
C ARG A 125 8.92 -3.45 -1.40
N THR A 126 9.90 -3.03 -0.60
CA THR A 126 10.72 -3.97 0.18
C THR A 126 9.85 -4.81 1.12
N LEU A 127 8.85 -4.22 1.77
CA LEU A 127 7.91 -4.96 2.60
C LEU A 127 7.12 -6.00 1.79
N VAL A 128 6.55 -5.60 0.65
CA VAL A 128 5.76 -6.49 -0.22
C VAL A 128 6.62 -7.64 -0.75
N VAL A 129 7.77 -7.34 -1.34
CA VAL A 129 8.68 -8.33 -1.94
C VAL A 129 9.23 -9.30 -0.91
N ASN A 130 9.71 -8.80 0.24
CA ASN A 130 10.30 -9.66 1.27
C ASN A 130 9.26 -10.58 1.91
N PHE A 131 8.04 -10.08 2.08
CA PHE A 131 6.97 -10.88 2.66
C PHE A 131 6.50 -11.97 1.69
N ASP A 132 6.48 -11.70 0.39
CA ASP A 132 6.12 -12.69 -0.63
C ASP A 132 7.13 -13.82 -0.79
N ALA A 133 8.40 -13.58 -0.45
CA ALA A 133 9.40 -14.64 -0.36
C ALA A 133 9.06 -15.70 0.70
N ASN A 134 8.16 -15.41 1.64
CA ASN A 134 7.63 -16.39 2.58
C ASN A 134 6.38 -17.09 2.01
N ALA A 135 6.54 -18.38 1.66
CA ALA A 135 5.47 -19.19 1.08
C ALA A 135 4.31 -19.42 2.07
N ASN A 136 4.59 -19.66 3.35
CA ASN A 136 3.61 -20.03 4.37
C ASN A 136 3.77 -19.17 5.64
N PRO A 137 3.39 -17.89 5.59
CA PRO A 137 3.46 -17.00 6.75
C PRO A 137 2.45 -17.41 7.82
N THR A 138 2.85 -17.32 9.08
CA THR A 138 1.93 -17.52 10.21
C THR A 138 0.90 -16.38 10.28
N PRO A 139 -0.26 -16.57 10.93
CA PRO A 139 -1.24 -15.49 11.14
C PRO A 139 -0.63 -14.23 11.75
N GLU A 140 0.29 -14.40 12.70
CA GLU A 140 1.01 -13.28 13.32
C GLU A 140 1.91 -12.53 12.33
N GLN A 141 2.62 -13.26 11.45
CA GLN A 141 3.44 -12.65 10.41
C GLN A 141 2.59 -11.87 9.41
N VAL A 142 1.42 -12.39 9.02
CA VAL A 142 0.45 -11.69 8.17
C VAL A 142 0.00 -10.38 8.82
N ILE A 143 -0.43 -10.45 10.08
CA ILE A 143 -0.90 -9.27 10.82
C ILE A 143 0.23 -8.22 10.96
N ASN A 144 1.45 -8.66 11.28
CA ASN A 144 2.59 -7.77 11.41
C ASN A 144 2.96 -7.12 10.07
N HIS A 145 2.89 -7.86 8.97
CA HIS A 145 3.12 -7.33 7.63
C HIS A 145 2.06 -6.27 7.24
N LEU A 146 0.77 -6.57 7.44
CA LEU A 146 -0.31 -5.63 7.17
C LEU A 146 -0.19 -4.35 8.01
N ARG A 147 0.24 -4.47 9.27
CA ARG A 147 0.53 -3.31 10.14
C ARG A 147 1.72 -2.49 9.64
N ALA A 148 2.78 -3.14 9.18
CA ALA A 148 3.94 -2.44 8.61
C ALA A 148 3.55 -1.65 7.34
N LEU A 149 2.72 -2.23 6.48
CA LEU A 149 2.15 -1.54 5.32
C LEU A 149 1.25 -0.39 5.75
N GLN A 150 0.32 -0.62 6.67
CA GLN A 150 -0.57 0.40 7.24
C GLN A 150 0.22 1.61 7.76
N TYR A 151 1.30 1.37 8.51
CA TYR A 151 2.16 2.42 9.03
C TYR A 151 2.75 3.27 7.91
N ARG A 152 3.26 2.64 6.83
CA ARG A 152 3.85 3.33 5.67
C ARG A 152 2.83 4.10 4.83
N LEU A 153 1.58 3.63 4.80
CA LEU A 153 0.47 4.33 4.16
C LEU A 153 -0.01 5.54 4.98
N ALA A 154 -0.01 5.42 6.31
CA ALA A 154 -0.45 6.49 7.20
C ALA A 154 0.61 7.61 7.36
N SER A 155 1.89 7.24 7.45
CA SER A 155 3.01 8.14 7.77
C SER A 155 3.31 9.22 6.73
N ASN A 156 2.60 9.27 5.60
CA ASN A 156 2.79 10.30 4.56
C ASN A 156 1.50 10.88 3.94
N GLY A 157 0.31 10.66 4.52
CA GLY A 157 -0.93 10.99 3.79
C GLY A 157 -2.23 11.28 4.54
N PHE A 158 -2.30 11.18 5.87
CA PHE A 158 -3.58 11.41 6.58
C PHE A 158 -3.53 12.32 7.81
N ASP A 159 -2.38 12.88 8.17
CA ASP A 159 -2.26 13.78 9.33
C ASP A 159 -2.70 15.24 9.06
N ASN A 160 -3.25 15.54 7.87
CA ASN A 160 -3.75 16.88 7.51
C ASN A 160 -5.21 16.84 7.00
N TRP A 161 -6.15 16.35 7.81
CA TRP A 161 -7.59 16.56 7.57
C TRP A 161 -8.28 17.42 8.63
N ASP A 162 -7.54 17.88 9.65
CA ASP A 162 -8.02 18.80 10.68
C ASP A 162 -7.04 19.98 10.86
N ASN A 163 -6.85 20.77 9.79
CA ASN A 163 -6.37 22.16 9.86
C ASN A 163 -6.98 22.98 8.72
#